data_AF-A0A318JRA6-F1
#
_entry.id   AF-A0A318JRA6-F1
#
_cell.length_a   1.000
_cell.length_b   1.000
_cell.length_c   1.000
_cell.angle_alpha   90.00
_cell.angle_beta   90.00
_cell.angle_gamma   90.00
#
_symmetry.space_group_name_H-M   'P 1'
#
loop_
_entity.id
_entity.type
_entity.pdbx_description
1 polymer ?
#
loop_
_entity_poly.entity_id
_entity_poly.type
_entity_poly.pdbx_seq_one_letter_code
_entity_poly.pdbx_strand_id
1 'polypeptide(L)' 'MTSLGVALGVERLLELDGATPPGPGVHTPEALFSSTYVVGRMLETGAVFLDDATGDPVEELPAATMT' A
#
# COMPACT_ATOMS: atom_id res chain seq x y z
N MET A 1 -4.28 -8.78 4.90
CA MET A 1 -3.76 -7.40 5.07
C MET A 1 -3.43 -6.99 6.51
N THR A 2 -3.55 -7.85 7.52
CA THR A 2 -3.33 -7.42 8.92
C THR A 2 -1.85 -7.27 9.27
N SER A 3 -1.01 -8.29 9.05
CA SER A 3 0.42 -8.23 9.40
C SER A 3 1.22 -7.31 8.48
N LEU A 4 0.98 -7.36 7.17
CA LEU A 4 1.67 -6.50 6.19
C LEU A 4 1.43 -5.01 6.46
N GLY A 5 0.17 -4.61 6.72
CA GLY A 5 -0.14 -3.20 7.02
C GLY A 5 0.56 -2.70 8.28
N VAL A 6 0.64 -3.54 9.32
CA VAL A 6 1.39 -3.21 10.55
C VAL A 6 2.89 -3.09 10.26
N ALA A 7 3.46 -4.01 9.48
CA ALA A 7 4.88 -3.96 9.11
C ALA A 7 5.22 -2.67 8.34
N LEU A 8 4.43 -2.32 7.32
CA LEU A 8 4.61 -1.07 6.57
C LEU A 8 4.49 0.16 7.47
N GLY A 9 3.51 0.16 8.39
CA GLY A 9 3.34 1.21 9.39
C GLY A 9 4.59 1.41 10.26
N VAL A 10 5.14 0.30 10.77
CA VAL A 10 6.37 0.32 11.57
C VAL A 10 7.57 0.79 10.74
N GLU A 11 7.71 0.32 9.51
CA GLU A 11 8.78 0.74 8.59
C GLU A 11 8.75 2.27 8.37
N ARG A 12 7.56 2.83 8.09
CA ARG A 12 7.40 4.28 7.89
C ARG A 12 7.69 5.10 9.15
N LEU A 13 7.26 4.63 10.32
CA LEU A 13 7.47 5.35 11.57
C LEU A 13 8.91 5.30 12.06
N LEU A 14 9.66 4.27 11.66
CA LEU A 14 11.06 4.07 12.03
C LEU A 14 12.04 4.45 10.90
N GLU A 15 11.56 5.10 9.85
CA GLU A 15 12.37 5.52 8.68
C GLU A 15 13.07 4.37 7.94
N LEU A 16 12.55 3.15 8.06
CA LEU A 16 13.16 1.95 7.46
C LEU A 16 12.92 1.86 5.96
N ASP A 17 11.90 2.56 5.44
CA ASP A 17 11.62 2.68 4.01
C ASP A 17 12.38 3.84 3.36
N GLY A 18 13.22 4.57 4.12
CA GLY A 18 14.00 5.72 3.66
C GLY A 18 13.18 6.98 3.39
N ALA A 19 11.87 6.97 3.66
CA ALA A 19 11.05 8.16 3.60
C ALA A 19 11.17 8.99 4.88
N THR A 20 10.98 10.32 4.76
CA THR A 20 10.85 11.19 5.93
C THR A 20 9.68 10.72 6.79
N PRO A 21 9.87 10.53 8.11
CA PRO A 21 8.80 10.04 8.96
C PRO A 21 7.70 11.11 9.07
N PRO A 22 6.45 10.69 9.32
CA PRO A 22 5.38 11.63 9.60
C PRO A 22 5.70 12.41 10.89
N GLY A 23 5.29 13.68 10.94
CA GLY A 23 5.42 14.48 12.16
C GLY A 23 4.61 13.91 13.34
N PRO A 24 4.82 14.39 14.57
CA PRO A 24 4.06 13.94 15.73
C PRO A 24 2.55 14.07 15.53
N GLY A 25 1.79 13.03 15.88
CA GLY A 25 0.33 13.05 15.76
C GLY A 25 -0.28 11.65 15.60
N VAL A 26 -1.60 11.63 15.44
CA VAL A 26 -2.36 10.41 15.08
C VAL A 26 -2.51 10.39 13.57
N HIS A 27 -2.03 9.33 12.93
CA HIS A 27 -2.09 9.15 11.48
C HIS A 27 -2.93 7.93 11.13
N THR A 28 -3.76 8.04 10.10
CA THR A 28 -4.43 6.88 9.50
C THR A 28 -3.54 6.28 8.40
N PRO A 29 -3.73 5.01 8.02
CA PRO A 29 -2.98 4.41 6.93
C PRO A 29 -3.05 5.22 5.62
N GLU A 30 -4.19 5.83 5.32
CA GLU A 30 -4.41 6.64 4.11
C GLU A 30 -3.63 7.97 4.13
N ALA A 31 -3.35 8.50 5.33
CA ALA A 31 -2.48 9.66 5.49
C ALA A 31 -0.99 9.30 5.36
N LEU A 32 -0.63 8.05 5.68
CA LEU A 32 0.75 7.57 5.63
C LEU A 32 1.14 7.01 4.26
N PHE A 33 0.23 6.36 3.55
CA PHE A 33 0.57 5.61 2.35
C PHE A 33 -0.34 5.97 1.18
N SER A 34 0.25 6.10 -0.01
CA SER A 34 -0.55 6.11 -1.24
C SER A 34 -1.09 4.71 -1.51
N SER A 35 -2.26 4.64 -2.14
CA SER A 35 -2.85 3.37 -2.56
C SER A 35 -1.89 2.59 -3.48
N THR A 36 -1.24 3.27 -4.42
CA THR A 36 -0.25 2.66 -5.32
C THR A 36 0.89 2.00 -4.56
N TYR A 37 1.43 2.65 -3.53
CA TYR A 37 2.50 2.07 -2.71
C TYR A 37 2.04 0.80 -1.99
N VAL A 38 0.89 0.87 -1.32
CA VAL A 38 0.35 -0.28 -0.58
C VAL A 38 0.08 -1.45 -1.51
N VAL A 39 -0.54 -1.21 -2.67
CA VAL A 39 -0.83 -2.25 -3.66
C VAL A 39 0.46 -2.85 -4.21
N GLY A 40 1.48 -2.04 -4.51
CA GLY A 40 2.80 -2.56 -4.92
C GLY A 40 3.38 -3.53 -3.90
N ARG A 41 3.34 -3.18 -2.61
CA ARG A 41 3.81 -4.06 -1.52
C ARG A 41 2.96 -5.32 -1.36
N MET A 42 1.66 -5.25 -1.63
CA MET A 42 0.80 -6.43 -1.65
C MET A 42 1.22 -7.40 -2.78
N LEU A 43 1.42 -6.89 -3.99
CA LEU A 43 1.88 -7.68 -5.14
C LEU A 43 3.24 -8.34 -4.86
N GLU A 44 4.19 -7.60 -4.31
CA GLU A 44 5.52 -8.13 -3.94
C GLU A 44 5.44 -9.24 -2.88
N THR A 45 4.42 -9.21 -2.02
CA THR A 45 4.15 -10.25 -1.02
C THR A 45 3.34 -11.43 -1.61
N GLY A 46 3.05 -11.41 -2.90
CA GLY A 46 2.33 -12.47 -3.62
C GLY A 46 0.81 -12.33 -3.61
N ALA A 47 0.27 -11.16 -3.27
CA ALA A 47 -1.16 -10.92 -3.43
C ALA A 47 -1.51 -10.89 -4.93
N VAL A 48 -2.71 -11.40 -5.25
CA VAL A 48 -3.28 -11.35 -6.60
C VAL A 48 -4.57 -10.55 -6.51
N PHE A 49 -4.72 -9.57 -7.40
CA PHE A 49 -5.95 -8.79 -7.54
C PHE A 49 -6.75 -9.37 -8.70
N LEU A 50 -8.05 -9.52 -8.50
CA LEU A 50 -8.98 -10.02 -9.51
C LEU A 50 -9.88 -8.88 -9.97
N ASP A 51 -10.15 -8.84 -11.26
CA ASP A 51 -11.19 -7.99 -11.83
C ASP A 51 -12.56 -8.47 -11.33
N ASP A 52 -13.41 -7.53 -10.92
CA ASP A 52 -14.69 -7.88 -10.27
C ASP A 52 -15.73 -8.42 -11.25
N ALA A 53 -15.63 -8.04 -12.53
CA ALA A 53 -16.57 -8.38 -13.58
C ALA A 53 -16.24 -9.73 -14.23
N THR A 54 -14.95 -10.05 -14.37
CA THR A 54 -14.46 -11.26 -15.06
C THR A 54 -13.93 -12.31 -14.09
N GLY A 55 -13.41 -11.91 -12.93
CA GLY A 55 -12.72 -12.80 -11.99
C GLY A 55 -11.30 -13.16 -12.40
N ASP A 56 -10.81 -12.60 -13.51
CA ASP A 56 -9.46 -12.83 -14.03
C ASP A 56 -8.43 -11.97 -13.26
N PRO A 57 -7.16 -12.41 -13.16
CA PRO A 57 -6.10 -11.61 -12.57
C PRO A 57 -5.86 -10.34 -13.38
N VAL A 58 -5.73 -9.20 -12.70
CA VAL A 58 -5.35 -7.95 -13.35
C VAL A 58 -3.86 -8.01 -13.74
N GLU A 59 -3.57 -8.00 -15.05
CA GLU A 59 -2.20 -8.06 -15.57
C GLU A 59 -1.46 -6.72 -15.40
N GLU A 60 -2.20 -5.61 -15.38
CA GLU A 60 -1.68 -4.26 -15.16
C GLU A 60 -2.61 -3.53 -14.19
N LEU A 61 -2.06 -2.94 -13.12
CA LEU A 61 -2.85 -2.07 -12.27
C LEU A 61 -3.21 -0.83 -13.09
N PRO A 62 -4.51 -0.48 -13.23
CA PRO A 62 -4.88 0.75 -13.91
C PRO A 62 -4.13 1.89 -13.23
N ALA A 63 -3.39 2.68 -14.01
CA ALA A 63 -2.72 3.87 -13.52
C ALA A 63 -3.76 4.65 -12.70
N ALA A 64 -3.56 4.74 -11.39
CA ALA A 64 -4.54 5.34 -10.50
C ALA A 64 -4.84 6.74 -11.05
N THR A 65 -6.03 6.91 -11.62
CA THR A 65 -6.50 8.20 -12.12
C THR A 65 -6.73 9.07 -10.88
N MET A 66 -5.66 9.73 -10.44
CA MET A 66 -5.71 10.78 -9.42
C MET A 66 -6.42 11.98 -10.07
N THR A 67 -7.71 12.14 -9.76
CA THR A 67 -8.43 13.42 -9.87
C THR A 67 -8.60 13.99 -8.47
#